data_AF-V7PTQ7-F1
#
_entry.id   AF-V7PTQ7-F1
#
_cell.length_a   1.000
_cell.length_b   1.000
_cell.length_c   1.000
_cell.angle_alpha   90.00
_cell.angle_beta   90.00
_cell.angle_gamma   90.00
#
_symmetry.space_group_name_H-M   'P 1'
#
loop_
_entity.id
_entity.type
_entity.pdbx_description
1 polymer ?
#
loop_
_entity_poly.entity_id
_entity_poly.type
_entity_poly.pdbx_seq_one_letter_code
_entity_poly.pdbx_strand_id
1 'polypeptide(L)'
;MKHQNDIFIFHGKLKKHFWIHIPMKYNITKSETGDTTTLTIIPLYKYYSDYVIEIQFVKQNNNMKFITSIKSKENNKKNTNLYYKNIIKNIAMYFTYDLFNGIHNNLDIFYKRGVKLRKISFIRPNNLLSKKNSKGITYRVPLFKHYKLKTKRI
;
A
#
# COMPACT_ATOMS: atom_id res chain seq x y z
N MET A 1 -9.73 10.40 -16.97
CA MET A 1 -8.28 10.07 -16.98
C MET A 1 -8.13 8.56 -16.83
N LYS A 2 -7.58 7.91 -17.86
CA LYS A 2 -7.50 6.45 -18.02
C LYS A 2 -6.25 5.89 -17.32
N HIS A 3 -6.19 5.93 -15.98
CA HIS A 3 -5.11 5.28 -15.20
C HIS A 3 -5.26 3.74 -15.12
N GLN A 4 -6.00 3.14 -16.05
CA GLN A 4 -6.13 1.70 -16.14
C GLN A 4 -4.83 1.15 -16.70
N ASN A 5 -4.13 0.35 -15.91
CA ASN A 5 -2.90 -0.38 -16.24
C ASN A 5 -1.58 0.35 -15.99
N ASP A 6 -1.54 1.35 -15.11
CA ASP A 6 -0.27 1.95 -14.71
C ASP A 6 0.60 0.90 -14.01
N ILE A 7 1.84 0.78 -14.49
CA ILE A 7 2.87 -0.10 -13.93
C ILE A 7 3.65 0.69 -12.90
N PHE A 8 3.83 0.12 -11.72
CA PHE A 8 4.68 0.67 -10.67
C PHE A 8 5.64 -0.41 -10.17
N ILE A 9 6.74 0.02 -9.54
CA ILE A 9 7.69 -0.91 -8.95
C ILE A 9 7.43 -0.94 -7.44
N PHE A 10 7.15 -2.12 -6.92
CA PHE A 10 7.12 -2.35 -5.48
C PHE A 10 8.55 -2.54 -4.96
N HIS A 11 8.95 -1.71 -4.00
CA HIS A 11 10.23 -1.80 -3.30
C HIS A 11 9.98 -2.22 -1.86
N GLY A 12 10.46 -3.39 -1.45
CA GLY A 12 10.30 -3.89 -0.09
C GLY A 12 11.56 -4.57 0.42
N LYS A 13 11.78 -4.52 1.73
CA LYS A 13 12.86 -5.27 2.38
C LYS A 13 12.28 -6.48 3.12
N LEU A 14 12.75 -7.67 2.78
CA LEU A 14 12.41 -8.90 3.48
C LEU A 14 13.13 -8.97 4.84
N LYS A 15 12.58 -9.74 5.78
CA LYS A 15 13.19 -9.93 7.13
C LYS A 15 14.65 -10.38 7.08
N LYS A 16 15.06 -11.15 6.05
CA LYS A 16 16.43 -11.63 5.85
C LYS A 16 17.34 -10.63 5.09
N HIS A 17 17.08 -9.33 5.19
CA HIS A 17 17.88 -8.25 4.57
C HIS A 17 17.89 -8.16 3.03
N PHE A 18 17.17 -9.02 2.31
CA PHE A 18 17.04 -8.91 0.85
C PHE A 18 16.04 -7.82 0.44
N TRP A 19 16.42 -6.99 -0.51
CA TRP A 19 15.50 -6.09 -1.20
C TRP A 19 14.79 -6.83 -2.33
N ILE A 20 13.49 -6.61 -2.43
CA ILE A 20 12.67 -7.08 -3.54
C ILE A 20 12.19 -5.87 -4.33
N HIS A 21 12.36 -5.98 -5.64
CA HIS A 21 11.90 -5.02 -6.63
C HIS A 21 10.98 -5.78 -7.58
N ILE A 22 9.68 -5.57 -7.43
CA ILE A 22 8.68 -6.34 -8.18
C ILE A 22 7.87 -5.35 -9.00
N PRO A 23 7.95 -5.39 -10.34
CA PRO A 23 7.05 -4.62 -11.19
C PRO A 23 5.63 -5.17 -11.02
N MET A 24 4.68 -4.27 -10.82
CA MET A 24 3.28 -4.57 -10.58
C MET A 24 2.42 -3.65 -11.44
N LYS A 25 1.29 -4.19 -11.87
CA LYS A 25 0.22 -3.46 -12.52
C LYS A 25 -0.95 -3.37 -11.56
N TYR A 26 -1.63 -2.23 -11.50
CA TYR A 26 -2.90 -2.14 -10.78
C TYR A 26 -4.07 -1.78 -11.68
N ASN A 27 -5.26 -2.14 -11.22
CA ASN A 27 -6.53 -1.74 -11.81
C ASN A 27 -7.52 -1.44 -10.69
N ILE A 28 -8.33 -0.39 -10.87
CA ILE A 28 -9.42 -0.06 -9.96
C ILE A 28 -10.72 -0.23 -10.73
N THR A 29 -11.57 -1.12 -10.25
CA THR A 29 -12.91 -1.34 -10.80
C THR A 29 -13.96 -0.97 -9.76
N LYS A 30 -15.07 -0.41 -10.21
CA LYS A 30 -16.24 -0.13 -9.39
C LYS A 30 -17.41 -0.96 -9.91
N SER A 31 -18.23 -1.50 -9.03
CA SER A 31 -19.49 -2.13 -9.42
C SER A 31 -20.41 -1.07 -10.02
N GLU A 32 -21.33 -1.50 -10.88
CA GLU A 32 -22.32 -0.61 -11.50
C GLU A 32 -23.18 0.11 -10.47
N THR A 33 -23.52 -0.56 -9.37
CA THR A 33 -24.24 0.03 -8.23
C THR A 33 -23.40 0.97 -7.37
N GLY A 34 -22.07 0.97 -7.56
CA GLY A 34 -21.12 1.74 -6.75
C GLY A 34 -20.84 1.19 -5.34
N ASP A 35 -21.49 0.10 -4.94
CA ASP A 35 -21.35 -0.47 -3.60
C ASP A 35 -20.02 -1.17 -3.37
N THR A 36 -19.41 -1.70 -4.44
CA THR A 36 -18.13 -2.40 -4.34
C THR A 36 -17.07 -1.71 -5.20
N THR A 37 -15.96 -1.34 -4.58
CA THR A 37 -14.75 -0.91 -5.29
C THR A 37 -13.66 -1.94 -5.09
N THR A 38 -13.07 -2.43 -6.18
CA THR A 38 -11.99 -3.42 -6.14
C THR A 38 -10.70 -2.82 -6.69
N LEU A 39 -9.63 -2.89 -5.91
CA LEU A 39 -8.27 -2.66 -6.35
C LEU A 39 -7.62 -4.02 -6.62
N THR A 40 -7.28 -4.28 -7.87
CA THR A 40 -6.57 -5.48 -8.31
C THR A 40 -5.11 -5.13 -8.56
N ILE A 41 -4.18 -5.88 -7.97
CA ILE A 41 -2.74 -5.71 -8.14
C ILE A 41 -2.17 -7.02 -8.69
N ILE A 42 -1.45 -6.93 -9.80
CA ILE A 42 -0.90 -8.05 -10.55
C ILE A 42 0.62 -7.88 -10.64
N PRO A 43 1.42 -8.73 -9.97
CA PRO A 43 2.85 -8.81 -10.19
C PRO A 43 3.18 -9.24 -11.63
N LEU A 44 4.22 -8.67 -12.22
CA LEU A 44 4.63 -8.93 -13.60
C LEU A 44 5.89 -9.79 -13.72
N TYR A 45 6.43 -10.29 -12.61
CA TYR A 45 7.66 -11.09 -12.59
C TYR A 45 7.35 -12.59 -12.52
N LYS A 46 8.14 -13.41 -13.22
CA LYS A 46 7.88 -14.84 -13.52
C LYS A 46 7.42 -15.69 -12.32
N TYR A 47 8.00 -15.50 -11.13
CA TYR A 47 7.66 -16.31 -9.95
C TYR A 47 6.44 -15.79 -9.16
N TYR A 48 5.94 -14.62 -9.53
CA TYR A 48 4.86 -13.91 -8.83
C TYR A 48 3.63 -13.67 -9.71
N SER A 49 3.78 -13.80 -11.04
CA SER A 49 2.76 -13.46 -12.05
C SER A 49 1.50 -14.34 -12.00
N ASP A 50 1.57 -15.47 -11.32
CA ASP A 50 0.44 -16.37 -11.14
C ASP A 50 -0.48 -15.92 -10.01
N TYR A 51 -0.02 -14.99 -9.17
CA TYR A 51 -0.80 -14.46 -8.07
C TYR A 51 -1.44 -13.13 -8.44
N VAL A 52 -2.66 -12.91 -7.97
CA VAL A 52 -3.39 -11.66 -8.09
C VAL A 52 -3.85 -11.24 -6.70
N ILE A 53 -3.47 -10.04 -6.27
CA ILE A 53 -3.93 -9.47 -5.00
C ILE A 53 -5.18 -8.65 -5.31
N GLU A 54 -6.28 -8.94 -4.61
CA GLU A 54 -7.52 -8.17 -4.72
C GLU A 54 -7.87 -7.56 -3.37
N ILE A 55 -8.08 -6.25 -3.36
CA ILE A 55 -8.51 -5.48 -2.21
C ILE A 55 -9.88 -4.88 -2.53
N GLN A 56 -10.91 -5.36 -1.84
CA GLN A 56 -12.29 -4.95 -2.02
C GLN A 56 -12.76 -4.07 -0.87
N PHE A 57 -13.41 -2.98 -1.25
CA PHE A 57 -14.15 -2.09 -0.38
C PHE A 57 -15.63 -2.31 -0.66
N VAL A 58 -16.32 -2.97 0.27
CA VAL A 58 -17.74 -3.32 0.14
C VAL A 58 -18.53 -2.44 1.10
N LYS A 59 -19.39 -1.57 0.54
CA LYS A 59 -20.37 -0.83 1.30
C LYS A 59 -21.57 -1.74 1.59
N GLN A 60 -21.88 -1.91 2.86
CA GLN A 60 -23.07 -2.63 3.33
C GLN A 60 -23.84 -1.71 4.27
N ASN A 61 -24.94 -1.13 3.78
CA ASN A 61 -25.74 -0.13 4.49
C ASN A 61 -24.86 1.07 4.93
N ASN A 62 -24.72 1.28 6.25
CA ASN A 62 -23.89 2.32 6.86
C ASN A 62 -22.47 1.86 7.19
N ASN A 63 -22.14 0.59 6.95
CA ASN A 63 -20.83 0.02 7.25
C ASN A 63 -20.01 -0.18 5.98
N MET A 64 -18.68 -0.14 6.15
CA MET A 64 -17.73 -0.41 5.08
C MET A 64 -16.87 -1.60 5.49
N LYS A 65 -16.90 -2.65 4.68
CA LYS A 65 -16.10 -3.86 4.87
C LYS A 65 -14.88 -3.81 3.95
N PHE A 66 -13.72 -4.10 4.53
CA PHE A 66 -12.46 -4.18 3.82
C PHE A 66 -12.06 -5.65 3.71
N ILE A 67 -11.88 -6.15 2.49
CA ILE A 67 -11.56 -7.56 2.23
C ILE A 67 -10.31 -7.61 1.36
N THR A 68 -9.29 -8.36 1.80
CA THR A 68 -8.12 -8.65 0.99
C THR A 68 -8.07 -10.13 0.67
N SER A 69 -7.93 -10.47 -0.60
CA SER A 69 -7.79 -11.83 -1.07
C SER A 69 -6.62 -11.96 -2.03
N ILE A 70 -6.07 -13.17 -2.12
CA ILE A 70 -4.99 -13.50 -3.05
C ILE A 70 -5.50 -14.67 -3.89
N LYS A 71 -5.71 -14.43 -5.18
CA LYS A 71 -6.08 -15.45 -6.16
C LYS A 71 -4.84 -16.00 -6.82
N SER A 72 -4.86 -17.29 -7.15
CA SER A 72 -3.82 -17.97 -7.94
C SER A 72 -4.44 -18.39 -9.27
N LYS A 73 -3.75 -18.16 -10.39
CA LYS A 73 -4.22 -18.55 -11.72
C LYS A 73 -4.13 -20.06 -11.96
N GLU A 74 -3.20 -20.76 -11.31
CA GLU A 74 -3.01 -22.19 -11.54
C GLU A 74 -3.75 -23.07 -10.51
N ASN A 75 -4.48 -24.07 -11.03
CA ASN A 75 -4.91 -25.28 -10.32
C ASN A 75 -3.76 -26.29 -10.13
N ASN A 76 -2.51 -25.90 -10.40
CA ASN A 76 -1.37 -26.82 -10.42
C ASN A 76 -0.92 -27.16 -8.99
N LYS A 77 -1.37 -28.34 -8.56
CA LYS A 77 -0.90 -29.08 -7.38
C LYS A 77 0.60 -29.44 -7.42
N LYS A 78 1.32 -29.13 -8.49
CA LYS A 78 2.75 -29.44 -8.66
C LYS A 78 3.58 -28.16 -8.55
N ASN A 79 4.19 -27.97 -7.39
CA ASN A 79 5.29 -27.03 -7.12
C ASN A 79 4.97 -25.52 -7.08
N THR A 80 3.86 -25.10 -6.46
CA THR A 80 3.79 -23.72 -5.96
C THR A 80 4.77 -23.55 -4.79
N ASN A 81 5.93 -22.96 -5.07
CA ASN A 81 6.95 -22.72 -4.06
C ASN A 81 6.39 -21.81 -2.96
N LEU A 82 6.26 -22.37 -1.75
CA LEU A 82 5.70 -21.71 -0.56
C LEU A 82 6.38 -20.36 -0.27
N TYR A 83 7.65 -20.23 -0.63
CA TYR A 83 8.41 -18.99 -0.50
C TYR A 83 7.76 -17.82 -1.26
N TYR A 84 7.44 -18.00 -2.54
CA TYR A 84 6.87 -16.92 -3.37
C TYR A 84 5.45 -16.56 -2.91
N LYS A 85 4.65 -17.57 -2.52
CA LYS A 85 3.34 -17.35 -1.90
C LYS A 85 3.43 -16.51 -0.63
N ASN A 86 4.41 -16.78 0.23
CA ASN A 86 4.64 -16.02 1.46
C ASN A 86 5.06 -14.57 1.17
N ILE A 87 5.89 -14.35 0.15
CA ILE A 87 6.25 -13.00 -0.29
C ILE A 87 5.01 -12.23 -0.73
N ILE A 88 4.17 -12.83 -1.59
CA ILE A 88 2.93 -12.18 -2.04
C ILE A 88 1.97 -11.92 -0.89
N LYS A 89 1.86 -12.83 0.07
CA LYS A 89 1.06 -12.61 1.29
C LYS A 89 1.54 -11.40 2.09
N ASN A 90 2.85 -11.25 2.26
CA ASN A 90 3.43 -10.11 2.96
C ASN A 90 3.21 -8.79 2.20
N ILE A 91 3.32 -8.81 0.87
CA ILE A 91 3.05 -7.67 0.01
C ILE A 91 1.57 -7.27 0.09
N ALA A 92 0.65 -8.24 0.03
CA ALA A 92 -0.78 -7.98 0.18
C ALA A 92 -1.08 -7.34 1.54
N MET A 93 -0.51 -7.87 2.63
CA MET A 93 -0.65 -7.31 3.97
C MET A 93 -0.09 -5.88 4.06
N TYR A 94 1.04 -5.61 3.41
CA TYR A 94 1.60 -4.26 3.32
C TYR A 94 0.64 -3.29 2.65
N PHE A 95 0.09 -3.62 1.47
CA PHE A 95 -0.87 -2.75 0.78
C PHE A 95 -2.15 -2.56 1.57
N THR A 96 -2.68 -3.63 2.17
CA THR A 96 -3.85 -3.57 3.06
C THR A 96 -3.65 -2.54 4.16
N TYR A 97 -2.50 -2.62 4.85
CA TYR A 97 -2.19 -1.73 5.96
C TYR A 97 -1.99 -0.28 5.50
N ASP A 98 -1.25 -0.07 4.41
CA ASP A 98 -0.96 1.26 3.89
C ASP A 98 -2.22 1.97 3.39
N LEU A 99 -3.10 1.26 2.66
CA LEU A 99 -4.40 1.79 2.24
C LEU A 99 -5.29 2.13 3.43
N PHE A 100 -5.35 1.25 4.42
CA PHE A 100 -6.15 1.47 5.61
C PHE A 100 -5.66 2.70 6.39
N ASN A 101 -4.34 2.85 6.58
CA ASN A 101 -3.74 4.04 7.17
C ASN A 101 -3.99 5.30 6.35
N GLY A 102 -3.88 5.21 5.02
CA GLY A 102 -4.15 6.31 4.11
C GLY A 102 -5.59 6.80 4.22
N ILE A 103 -6.55 5.87 4.30
CA ILE A 103 -7.97 6.20 4.52
C ILE A 103 -8.15 6.85 5.89
N HIS A 104 -7.59 6.25 6.94
CA HIS A 104 -7.71 6.76 8.30
C HIS A 104 -7.14 8.18 8.43
N ASN A 105 -5.93 8.43 7.94
CA ASN A 105 -5.29 9.73 7.99
C ASN A 105 -6.07 10.80 7.21
N ASN A 106 -6.62 10.45 6.04
CA ASN A 106 -7.44 11.37 5.27
C ASN A 106 -8.73 11.72 6.02
N LEU A 107 -9.40 10.74 6.64
CA LEU A 107 -10.58 11.00 7.47
C LEU A 107 -10.26 11.93 8.64
N ASP A 108 -9.16 11.69 9.34
CA ASP A 108 -8.71 12.55 10.43
C ASP A 108 -8.45 14.00 9.95
N ILE A 109 -7.86 14.17 8.77
CA ILE A 109 -7.68 15.49 8.15
C ILE A 109 -9.04 16.11 7.80
N PHE A 110 -9.98 15.35 7.26
CA PHE A 110 -11.33 15.83 6.94
C PHE A 110 -12.08 16.29 8.19
N TYR A 111 -12.01 15.51 9.29
CA TYR A 111 -12.59 15.89 10.57
C TYR A 111 -11.93 17.16 11.14
N LYS A 112 -10.61 17.27 11.08
CA LYS A 112 -9.87 18.48 11.52
C LYS A 112 -10.22 19.73 10.71
N ARG A 113 -10.64 19.58 9.46
CA ARG A 113 -11.09 20.68 8.58
C ARG A 113 -12.56 21.07 8.79
N GLY A 114 -13.24 20.53 9.80
CA GLY A 114 -14.62 20.90 10.15
C GLY A 114 -15.68 20.38 9.19
N VAL A 115 -15.34 19.44 8.28
CA VAL A 115 -16.30 18.85 7.34
C VAL A 115 -17.14 17.81 8.08
N LYS A 116 -18.46 18.05 8.18
CA LYS A 116 -19.41 17.12 8.80
C LYS A 116 -19.64 15.90 7.88
N LEU A 117 -18.75 14.92 7.93
CA LEU A 117 -19.00 13.60 7.34
C LEU A 117 -20.11 12.90 8.15
N ARG A 118 -21.28 12.66 7.54
CA ARG A 118 -22.33 11.82 8.13
C ARG A 118 -21.74 10.44 8.41
N LYS A 119 -21.49 10.15 9.70
CA LYS A 119 -21.03 8.90 10.33
C LYS A 119 -20.51 7.84 9.36
N ILE A 120 -19.18 7.79 9.16
CA ILE A 120 -18.52 6.59 8.63
C ILE A 120 -17.79 5.93 9.80
N SER A 121 -18.35 4.83 10.31
CA SER A 121 -17.77 4.03 11.38
C SER A 121 -16.70 3.11 10.83
N PHE A 122 -15.46 3.60 10.75
CA PHE A 122 -14.31 2.71 10.60
C PHE A 122 -13.95 2.10 11.95
N ILE A 123 -13.66 0.80 11.98
CA ILE A 123 -13.01 0.15 13.12
C ILE A 123 -11.69 0.90 13.32
N ARG A 124 -11.57 1.69 14.39
CA ARG A 124 -10.30 2.35 14.69
C ARG A 124 -9.26 1.25 14.94
N PRO A 125 -8.11 1.26 14.26
CA PRO A 125 -7.03 0.35 14.60
C PRO A 125 -6.54 0.71 16.00
N ASN A 126 -6.92 -0.08 17.01
CA ASN A 126 -6.34 0.01 18.33
C ASN A 126 -4.92 -0.55 18.28
N ASN A 127 -3.95 0.27 17.83
CA ASN A 127 -2.51 0.02 17.85
C ASN A 127 -2.02 -1.22 17.06
N LEU A 128 -1.14 -1.01 16.08
CA LEU A 128 -0.12 -2.03 15.77
C LEU A 128 1.22 -1.48 15.28
N LEU A 129 1.43 -0.17 15.36
CA LEU A 129 2.75 0.45 15.49
C LEU A 129 2.56 1.74 16.28
N SER A 130 2.58 1.65 17.61
CA SER A 130 2.96 2.83 18.37
C SER A 130 4.28 3.32 17.76
N LYS A 131 4.37 4.61 17.45
CA LYS A 131 5.68 5.24 17.23
C LYS A 131 6.48 4.81 18.46
N LYS A 132 7.43 3.87 18.31
CA LYS A 132 8.47 3.74 19.31
C LYS A 132 9.08 5.13 19.35
N ASN A 133 8.76 5.90 20.38
CA ASN A 133 9.49 7.12 20.69
C ASN A 133 10.91 6.64 20.90
N SER A 134 11.73 6.68 19.85
CA SER A 134 13.16 6.49 19.97
C SER A 134 13.63 7.65 20.82
N LYS A 135 13.69 7.43 22.13
CA LYS A 135 14.52 8.23 23.01
C LYS A 135 15.93 8.16 22.42
N GLY A 136 16.36 9.26 21.79
CA GLY A 136 17.76 9.48 21.41
C GLY A 136 18.20 9.02 20.02
N ILE A 137 17.54 9.45 18.94
CA ILE A 137 18.23 9.57 17.64
C ILE A 137 18.12 11.02 17.19
N THR A 138 19.13 11.81 17.56
CA THR A 138 19.39 13.12 16.97
C THR A 138 19.79 12.89 15.51
N TYR A 139 18.87 13.16 14.59
CA TYR A 139 19.19 13.28 13.18
C TYR A 139 20.17 14.46 13.01
N ARG A 140 21.47 14.17 12.85
CA ARG A 140 22.41 15.16 12.32
C ARG A 140 22.10 15.31 10.83
N VAL A 141 21.39 16.38 10.50
CA VAL A 141 21.31 16.88 9.11
C VAL A 141 22.74 17.11 8.63
N PRO A 142 23.13 16.65 7.43
CA PRO A 142 24.44 17.01 6.91
C PRO A 142 24.50 18.54 6.78
N LEU A 143 25.40 19.14 7.56
CA LEU A 143 25.77 20.55 7.41
C LEU A 143 26.50 20.68 6.07
N PHE A 144 25.76 20.92 4.99
CA PHE A 144 26.35 21.43 3.77
C PHE A 144 26.93 22.81 4.10
N LYS A 145 28.27 22.89 4.22
CA LYS A 145 28.96 24.19 4.26
C LYS A 145 28.62 24.90 2.95
N HIS A 146 27.91 26.02 3.03
CA HIS A 146 27.74 26.93 1.91
C HIS A 146 29.12 27.49 1.53
N TYR A 147 29.73 26.93 0.49
CA TYR A 147 30.86 27.58 -0.17
C TYR A 147 30.29 28.71 -1.02
N LYS A 148 30.67 29.95 -0.70
CA LYS A 148 30.39 31.12 -1.56
C LYS A 148 31.10 30.88 -2.88
N LEU A 149 30.35 30.50 -3.92
CA LEU A 149 30.83 30.52 -5.30
C LEU A 149 31.17 31.98 -5.65
N LYS A 150 32.45 32.35 -5.61
CA LYS A 150 32.92 33.61 -6.16
C LYS A 150 32.86 33.49 -7.68
N THR A 151 31.86 34.11 -8.29
CA THR A 151 31.89 34.34 -9.75
C THR A 151 32.92 35.43 -10.02
N LYS A 152 34.01 35.07 -10.71
CA LYS A 152 34.95 36.04 -11.27
C LYS A 152 34.25 36.65 -12.48
N ARG A 153 34.01 37.97 -12.49
CA ARG A 153 33.58 38.65 -13.71
C ARG A 153 34.70 38.51 -14.73
N ILE A 154 34.38 37.93 -15.89
CA ILE A 154 35.19 38.02 -17.12
C ILE A 154 34.87 39.36 -17.76
#